data_AF-A0A354VAA1-F1
#
_entry.id   AF-A0A354VAA1-F1
#
_cell.length_a   1.000
_cell.length_b   1.000
_cell.length_c   1.000
_cell.angle_alpha   90.00
_cell.angle_beta   90.00
_cell.angle_gamma   90.00
#
_symmetry.space_group_name_H-M   'P 1'
#
loop_
_entity.id
_entity.type
_entity.pdbx_description
1 polymer ?
#
loop_
_entity_poly.entity_id
_entity_poly.type
_entity_poly.pdbx_seq_one_letter_code
_entity_poly.pdbx_strand_id
1 'polypeptide(L)' 'DFQSVIGEEAKVQLREAEGRLPDAAVACIGGGSNAMGLFHPFLDDTSVRLIGVEAGGHGIETGEHAASLTGGRPGVLHG' A
#
# COMPACT_ATOMS: atom_id res chain seq x y z
N ASP A 1 -1.97 12.94 -9.21
CA ASP A 1 -2.59 12.00 -8.28
C ASP A 1 -2.72 12.74 -6.95
N PHE A 2 -3.92 12.85 -6.36
CA PHE A 2 -4.10 13.74 -5.18
C PHE A 2 -3.50 13.18 -3.89
N GLN A 3 -3.21 11.87 -3.84
CA GLN A 3 -2.58 11.25 -2.68
C GLN A 3 -1.07 11.06 -2.84
N SER A 4 -0.49 11.30 -4.03
CA SER A 4 0.95 11.06 -4.28
C SER A 4 1.88 11.90 -3.43
N VAL A 5 1.38 13.04 -2.92
CA VAL A 5 2.10 13.91 -1.98
C VAL A 5 2.65 13.13 -0.78
N ILE A 6 1.95 12.09 -0.32
CA ILE A 6 2.39 11.23 0.79
C ILE A 6 3.73 10.55 0.46
N GLY A 7 3.84 9.89 -0.69
CA GLY A 7 5.06 9.20 -1.09
C GLY A 7 6.17 10.16 -1.52
N GLU A 8 5.81 11.31 -2.10
CA GLU A 8 6.78 12.34 -2.51
C GLU A 8 7.49 12.93 -1.29
N GLU A 9 6.72 13.32 -0.27
CA GLU A 9 7.26 13.81 1.00
C GLU A 9 8.06 12.73 1.72
N ALA A 10 7.53 11.50 1.83
CA ALA A 10 8.22 10.40 2.51
C ALA A 10 9.58 10.08 1.87
N LYS A 11 9.68 10.13 0.54
CA LYS A 11 10.94 9.89 -0.18
C LYS A 11 11.98 10.97 0.15
N VAL A 12 11.58 12.25 0.14
CA VAL A 12 12.47 13.35 0.51
C VAL A 12 12.94 13.21 1.95
N GLN A 13 12.00 13.00 2.88
CA GLN A 13 12.28 12.85 4.30
C GLN A 13 13.23 11.68 4.59
N LEU A 14 13.04 10.53 3.94
CA LEU A 14 13.94 9.37 4.11
C LEU A 14 15.33 9.60 3.53
N ARG A 15 15.44 10.33 2.41
CA ARG A 15 16.75 10.72 1.88
C ARG A 15 17.49 11.65 2.83
N GLU A 16 16.79 12.61 3.43
CA GLU A 16 17.38 13.55 4.39
C GLU A 16 17.78 12.87 5.71
N ALA A 17 16.94 11.98 6.23
CA ALA A 17 17.18 11.31 7.51
C ALA A 17 18.19 10.16 7.41
N GLU A 18 18.13 9.36 6.35
CA GLU A 18 18.84 8.08 6.26
C GLU A 18 19.83 8.00 5.08
N GLY A 19 19.84 8.99 4.16
CA GLY A 19 20.70 9.00 2.98
C GLY A 19 20.39 7.93 1.93
N ARG A 20 19.32 7.14 2.13
CA ARG A 20 18.97 5.97 1.30
C ARG A 20 17.45 5.85 1.11
N LEU A 21 17.04 4.97 0.20
CA LEU A 21 15.64 4.56 0.11
C LEU A 21 15.30 3.56 1.22
N PRO A 22 14.02 3.44 1.62
CA PRO A 22 13.61 2.43 2.56
C PRO A 22 13.70 1.03 1.93
N ASP A 23 13.85 0.00 2.77
CA ASP A 23 13.82 -1.40 2.30
C ASP A 23 12.39 -1.89 1.96
N ALA A 24 11.38 -1.21 2.51
CA ALA A 24 9.96 -1.44 2.22
C ALA A 24 9.12 -0.19 2.51
N ALA A 25 8.06 0.00 1.72
CA ALA A 25 6.94 0.90 2.01
C ALA A 25 5.71 0.07 2.35
N VAL A 26 5.07 0.36 3.49
CA VAL A 26 3.97 -0.45 4.03
C VAL A 26 2.76 0.44 4.28
N ALA A 27 1.58 0.04 3.80
CA ALA A 27 0.35 0.79 3.98
C ALA A 27 -0.88 -0.14 4.03
N CYS A 28 -1.95 0.29 4.70
CA CYS A 28 -3.18 -0.47 4.78
C CYS A 28 -4.04 -0.30 3.52
N ILE A 29 -4.73 -1.37 3.14
CA ILE A 29 -5.61 -1.42 1.97
C ILE A 29 -7.04 -1.74 2.42
N GLY A 30 -7.87 -0.69 2.44
CA GLY A 30 -9.32 -0.80 2.30
C GLY A 30 -9.68 -0.46 0.85
N GLY A 31 -10.07 0.79 0.59
CA GLY A 31 -10.20 1.32 -0.78
C GLY A 31 -8.86 1.67 -1.47
N GLY A 32 -7.75 1.65 -0.73
CA GLY A 32 -6.38 1.74 -1.28
C GLY A 32 -5.79 3.15 -1.49
N SER A 33 -6.53 4.24 -1.24
CA SER A 33 -6.07 5.61 -1.56
C SER A 33 -4.76 6.01 -0.87
N ASN A 34 -4.61 5.75 0.44
CA ASN A 34 -3.38 6.05 1.18
C ASN A 34 -2.20 5.21 0.67
N ALA A 35 -2.43 3.93 0.38
CA ALA A 35 -1.42 3.00 -0.09
C ALA A 35 -0.93 3.39 -1.49
N MET A 36 -1.85 3.70 -2.41
CA MET A 36 -1.49 4.22 -3.74
C MET A 36 -0.70 5.53 -3.62
N GLY A 37 -1.13 6.45 -2.75
CA GLY A 37 -0.42 7.70 -2.51
C GLY A 37 1.01 7.51 -2.01
N LEU A 38 1.23 6.57 -1.08
CA LEU A 38 2.56 6.22 -0.60
C LEU A 38 3.38 5.50 -1.68
N PHE A 39 2.79 4.52 -2.38
CA PHE A 39 3.52 3.62 -3.26
C PHE A 39 3.87 4.24 -4.61
N HIS A 40 3.01 5.10 -5.16
CA HIS A 40 3.16 5.63 -6.51
C HIS A 40 4.56 6.22 -6.78
N PRO A 41 5.14 7.05 -5.89
CA PRO A 41 6.47 7.59 -6.12
C PRO A 41 7.59 6.54 -6.09
N PHE A 42 7.38 5.35 -5.52
CA PHE A 42 8.37 4.28 -5.40
C PHE A 42 8.20 3.16 -6.44
N LEU A 43 7.26 3.26 -7.39
CA LEU A 43 6.97 2.18 -8.34
C LEU A 43 8.17 1.75 -9.20
N ASP A 44 9.02 2.70 -9.58
CA ASP A 44 10.22 2.44 -10.38
C ASP A 44 11.45 2.08 -9.52
N ASP A 45 11.36 2.22 -8.20
CA ASP A 45 12.45 1.90 -7.27
C ASP A 45 12.41 0.42 -6.90
N THR A 46 12.90 -0.46 -7.79
CA THR A 46 12.86 -1.93 -7.61
C THR A 46 13.52 -2.47 -6.33
N SER A 47 14.35 -1.69 -5.64
CA SER A 47 14.91 -2.03 -4.33
C SER A 47 13.93 -1.86 -3.17
N VAL A 48 12.82 -1.16 -3.37
CA VAL A 48 11.81 -0.88 -2.35
C VAL A 48 10.66 -1.88 -2.49
N ARG A 49 10.44 -2.69 -1.45
CA ARG A 49 9.29 -3.60 -1.42
C ARG A 49 8.01 -2.84 -1.11
N LEU A 50 6.97 -3.00 -1.92
CA LEU A 50 5.66 -2.39 -1.69
C LEU A 50 4.74 -3.42 -1.04
N ILE A 51 4.33 -3.18 0.21
CA ILE A 51 3.57 -4.13 1.02
C ILE A 51 2.23 -3.53 1.41
N GLY A 52 1.17 -4.03 0.77
CA GLY A 52 -0.21 -3.74 1.13
C GLY A 52 -0.71 -4.66 2.23
N VAL A 53 -1.37 -4.11 3.26
CA VAL A 53 -1.94 -4.88 4.37
C VAL A 53 -3.47 -4.74 4.37
N GLU A 54 -4.18 -5.84 4.16
CA GLU A 54 -5.65 -5.86 4.23
C GLU A 54 -6.14 -6.31 5.62
N ALA A 55 -7.41 -6.01 5.94
CA ALA A 55 -8.00 -6.40 7.21
C ALA A 55 -8.39 -7.90 7.24
N GLY A 56 -7.65 -8.68 8.05
CA GLY A 56 -7.88 -10.12 8.22
C GLY A 56 -9.10 -10.53 9.04
N GLY A 57 -9.78 -9.57 9.70
CA GLY A 57 -10.99 -9.83 10.49
C GLY A 57 -10.79 -10.91 11.56
N HIS A 58 -11.69 -11.90 11.61
CA HIS A 58 -11.58 -13.04 12.53
C HIS A 58 -10.72 -14.19 11.98
N GLY A 59 -10.09 -14.01 10.83
CA GLY A 59 -9.31 -15.03 10.13
C GLY A 59 -9.80 -15.22 8.70
N ILE A 60 -8.88 -15.40 7.76
CA ILE A 60 -9.21 -15.54 6.33
C ILE A 60 -10.08 -16.78 6.11
N GLU A 61 -9.72 -17.87 6.78
CA GLU A 61 -10.39 -19.17 6.75
C GLU A 61 -11.82 -19.14 7.28
N THR A 62 -12.18 -18.13 8.08
CA THR A 62 -13.53 -17.99 8.64
C THR A 62 -14.51 -17.36 7.65
N GLY A 63 -14.00 -16.69 6.61
CA GLY A 63 -14.79 -15.85 5.71
C GLY A 63 -15.23 -14.51 6.32
N GLU A 64 -14.97 -14.26 7.61
CA GLU A 64 -15.28 -13.00 8.30
C GLU A 64 -14.10 -12.03 8.25
N HIS A 65 -13.72 -11.60 7.03
CA HIS A 65 -12.61 -10.70 6.77
C HIS A 65 -12.94 -9.65 5.70
N ALA A 66 -12.07 -8.64 5.55
CA ALA A 66 -12.13 -7.65 4.46
C ALA A 66 -10.88 -7.67 3.55
N ALA A 67 -10.13 -8.78 3.57
CA ALA A 67 -9.04 -9.05 2.64
C ALA A 67 -9.51 -9.43 1.23
N SER A 68 -9.89 -8.42 0.45
CA SER A 68 -10.46 -8.56 -0.90
C SER A 68 -9.48 -9.07 -1.96
N LEU A 69 -8.18 -8.76 -1.84
CA LEU A 69 -7.14 -9.26 -2.73
C LEU A 69 -6.75 -10.69 -2.36
N THR A 70 -6.71 -10.99 -1.06
CA THR A 70 -6.29 -12.31 -0.56
C THR A 70 -7.39 -13.36 -0.65
N GLY A 71 -8.61 -13.04 -0.21
CA GLY A 71 -9.74 -13.98 -0.16
C GLY A 71 -10.85 -13.70 -1.17
N GLY A 72 -10.72 -12.65 -2.00
CA GLY A 72 -11.70 -12.30 -3.01
C GLY A 72 -11.38 -12.87 -4.40
N ARG A 73 -12.13 -12.39 -5.39
CA ARG A 73 -11.95 -12.72 -6.82
C ARG A 73 -12.29 -11.51 -7.68
N PRO A 74 -11.73 -11.38 -8.89
CA PRO A 74 -12.11 -10.33 -9.82
C PRO A 74 -13.62 -10.28 -10.07
N GLY A 75 -14.17 -9.07 -10.14
CA GLY A 75 -15.59 -8.81 -10.34
C GLY A 75 -15.85 -7.32 -10.55
N VAL A 76 -17.12 -6.95 -10.75
CA VAL A 76 -17.56 -5.56 -10.92
C VAL A 76 -18.36 -5.15 -9.70
N LEU A 77 -17.91 -4.09 -9.03
CA LEU A 77 -18.57 -3.50 -7.86
C LEU A 77 -18.24 -2.00 -7.85
N HIS A 78 -19.26 -1.16 -7.68
CA HIS A 78 -19.17 0.30 -7.76
C HIS A 78 -18.73 0.88 -9.13
N GLY A 79 -18.97 0.14 -10.23
CA GLY A 79 -18.78 0.61 -11.61
C GLY A 79 -18.15 -0.43 -12.50
#